data_AF-M1CVN4-F1
#
_entry.id   AF-M1CVN4-F1
#
_cell.length_a   1.000
_cell.length_b   1.000
_cell.length_c   1.000
_cell.angle_alpha   90.00
_cell.angle_beta   90.00
_cell.angle_gamma   90.00
#
_symmetry.space_group_name_H-M   'P 1'
#
loop_
_entity.id
_entity.type
_entity.pdbx_description
1 polymer ?
#
loop_
_entity_poly.entity_id
_entity_poly.type
_entity_poly.pdbx_seq_one_letter_code
_entity_poly.pdbx_strand_id
1 'polypeptide(L)'
;MPGRGNRSYSYVGTWQLIPVSYVGMWQLIPHLHCYIKEPIDPPTHRDWFPKFDVLNKLESLIAMYENAEYPDKIRQPNEYYFPNSLKELRLNGFPLRPDLLSVIAALPELEILEFIYCEFVEDKWDASEDIYQSLKTLSMRMVNHSEWQVDMETFPKLEELRLEHCYKLTEIPSAFIDTHTLKSIHLTNTKRELGDSAIEIKKQVEAFTGEDRPQVHIEDVYEEEDEEEAEEEAEEEDEEEAEEEEINSYIVTPTYIYTSFNLNHTIYDLQNAQRTQG
;
A
#
# COMPACT_ATOMS: atom_id res chain seq x y z
N MET A 1 -25.83 -10.93 30.12
CA MET A 1 -24.90 -10.17 29.26
C MET A 1 -25.37 -10.28 27.82
N PRO A 2 -25.49 -9.16 27.11
CA PRO A 2 -25.17 -9.10 25.69
C PRO A 2 -24.03 -8.10 25.43
N GLY A 3 -23.22 -8.41 24.42
CA GLY A 3 -21.94 -7.79 24.12
C GLY A 3 -22.00 -6.34 23.67
N ARG A 4 -20.89 -5.63 23.93
CA ARG A 4 -20.60 -4.30 23.41
C ARG A 4 -20.38 -4.40 21.90
N GLY A 5 -21.39 -4.04 21.12
CA GLY A 5 -21.23 -3.74 19.70
C GLY A 5 -20.55 -2.38 19.54
N ASN A 6 -19.39 -2.35 18.89
CA ASN A 6 -18.81 -1.13 18.34
C ASN A 6 -19.80 -0.54 17.33
N ARG A 7 -20.22 0.71 17.57
CA ARG A 7 -21.00 1.46 16.58
C ARG A 7 -20.02 2.05 15.57
N SER A 8 -19.95 1.44 14.39
CA SER A 8 -19.47 2.10 13.18
C SER A 8 -20.52 3.11 12.74
N TYR A 9 -20.12 4.36 12.54
CA TYR A 9 -20.97 5.38 11.92
C TYR A 9 -20.67 5.37 10.42
N SER A 10 -21.58 4.83 9.62
CA SER A 10 -21.58 5.03 8.16
C SER A 10 -22.29 6.35 7.85
N TYR A 11 -21.57 7.32 7.29
CA TYR A 11 -22.16 8.55 6.76
C TYR A 11 -22.64 8.27 5.34
N VAL A 12 -23.96 8.09 5.18
CA VAL A 12 -24.62 8.14 3.87
C VAL A 12 -25.25 9.53 3.77
N GLY A 13 -24.54 10.46 3.12
CA GLY A 13 -24.99 11.83 2.98
C GLY A 13 -26.20 11.95 2.06
N THR A 14 -27.40 12.00 2.63
CA THR A 14 -28.48 12.82 2.07
C THR A 14 -28.46 14.13 2.84
N TRP A 15 -28.31 15.26 2.14
CA TRP A 15 -28.30 16.59 2.73
C TRP A 15 -29.69 16.93 3.29
N GLN A 16 -30.00 16.43 4.48
CA GLN A 16 -31.04 17.02 5.33
C GLN A 16 -30.38 18.06 6.25
N LEU A 17 -30.93 19.26 6.18
CA LEU A 17 -30.51 20.46 6.90
C LEU A 17 -30.08 20.16 8.35
N ILE A 18 -28.78 20.31 8.62
CA ILE A 18 -28.24 20.25 9.98
C ILE A 18 -28.73 21.50 10.74
N PRO A 19 -29.23 21.38 11.99
CA PRO A 19 -29.60 22.53 12.80
C PRO A 19 -28.41 23.49 12.99
N VAL A 20 -28.65 24.79 12.82
CA VAL A 20 -27.67 25.90 12.88
C VAL A 20 -26.83 25.92 14.18
N SER A 21 -27.26 25.23 15.24
CA SER A 21 -26.53 25.11 16.51
C SER A 21 -25.29 24.19 16.47
N TYR A 22 -25.11 23.36 15.43
CA TYR A 22 -23.95 22.46 15.30
C TYR A 22 -22.80 23.02 14.45
N VAL A 23 -23.00 24.13 13.76
CA VAL A 23 -22.03 24.73 12.81
C VAL A 23 -20.73 25.16 13.51
N GLY A 24 -20.73 25.36 14.83
CA GLY A 24 -19.55 25.76 15.61
C GLY A 24 -18.70 24.63 16.22
N MET A 25 -19.19 23.39 16.28
CA MET A 25 -18.47 22.31 17.00
C MET A 25 -17.45 21.55 16.13
N TRP A 26 -17.59 21.59 14.79
CA TRP A 26 -16.68 20.90 13.88
C TRP A 26 -15.33 21.62 13.70
N GLN A 27 -15.27 22.93 13.99
CA GLN A 27 -14.04 23.72 13.98
C GLN A 27 -13.10 23.44 15.18
N LEU A 28 -13.43 22.45 16.01
CA LEU A 28 -12.67 22.05 17.20
C LEU A 28 -12.17 20.61 17.11
N ILE A 29 -12.13 20.02 15.92
CA ILE A 29 -11.67 18.64 15.72
C ILE A 29 -10.18 18.68 15.34
N PRO A 30 -9.26 18.44 16.29
CA PRO A 30 -7.82 18.39 15.98
C PRO A 30 -7.41 17.10 15.27
N HIS A 31 -8.21 16.04 15.39
CA HIS A 31 -7.93 14.74 14.78
C HIS A 31 -9.17 14.25 14.02
N LEU A 32 -9.03 14.04 12.71
CA LEU A 32 -10.09 13.52 11.86
C LEU A 32 -9.66 12.18 11.28
N HIS A 33 -10.54 11.19 11.43
CA HIS A 33 -10.44 9.92 10.75
C HIS A 33 -11.67 9.77 9.85
N CYS A 34 -11.48 9.65 8.54
CA CYS A 34 -12.58 9.58 7.58
C CYS A 34 -12.35 8.54 6.48
N TYR A 35 -13.46 8.09 5.90
CA TYR A 35 -13.49 7.34 4.65
C TYR A 35 -13.87 8.30 3.52
N ILE A 36 -13.07 8.31 2.46
CA ILE A 36 -13.31 9.05 1.24
C ILE A 36 -13.69 8.05 0.17
N LYS A 37 -14.88 8.23 -0.41
CA LYS A 37 -15.41 7.35 -1.44
C LYS A 37 -15.66 8.14 -2.70
N GLU A 38 -15.22 7.62 -3.83
CA GLU A 38 -15.57 8.18 -5.13
C GLU A 38 -17.09 8.02 -5.34
N PRO A 39 -17.81 9.11 -5.67
CA PRO A 39 -19.23 9.00 -6.00
C PRO A 39 -19.41 8.24 -7.33
N ILE A 40 -20.46 7.41 -7.40
CA ILE A 40 -20.78 6.57 -8.58
C ILE A 40 -20.97 7.41 -9.85
N ASP A 41 -21.49 8.63 -9.71
CA ASP A 41 -21.59 9.62 -10.78
C ASP A 41 -21.01 10.95 -10.25
N PRO A 42 -19.69 11.18 -10.39
CA PRO A 42 -19.09 12.41 -9.90
C PRO A 42 -19.68 13.59 -10.67
N PRO A 43 -19.90 14.74 -10.00
CA PRO A 43 -20.38 15.94 -10.66
C PRO A 43 -19.50 16.24 -11.89
N THR A 44 -20.10 16.78 -12.95
CA THR A 44 -19.43 17.09 -14.23
C THR A 44 -18.17 17.93 -14.06
N HIS A 45 -18.04 18.62 -12.93
CA HIS A 45 -16.90 19.46 -12.57
C HIS A 45 -15.82 18.75 -11.75
N ARG A 46 -15.88 17.43 -11.50
CA ARG A 46 -14.86 16.67 -10.73
C ARG A 46 -14.52 17.26 -9.34
N ASP A 47 -15.40 18.10 -8.79
CA ASP A 47 -15.30 18.68 -7.44
C ASP A 47 -16.01 17.76 -6.44
N TRP A 48 -15.47 16.55 -6.27
CA TRP A 48 -16.05 15.54 -5.37
C TRP A 48 -15.19 15.29 -4.13
N PHE A 49 -13.92 15.69 -4.14
CA PHE A 49 -13.02 15.52 -3.01
C PHE A 49 -13.42 16.44 -1.84
N PRO A 50 -13.43 15.97 -0.59
CA PRO A 50 -13.76 16.82 0.55
C PRO A 50 -12.78 17.99 0.71
N LYS A 51 -13.34 19.19 0.96
CA LYS A 51 -12.54 20.40 1.22
C LYS A 51 -12.20 20.46 2.71
N PHE A 52 -11.00 20.05 3.09
CA PHE A 52 -10.56 20.01 4.49
C PHE A 52 -9.97 21.34 4.97
N ASP A 53 -9.68 22.28 4.08
CA ASP A 53 -9.18 23.63 4.38
C ASP A 53 -10.10 24.45 5.30
N VAL A 54 -11.41 24.14 5.32
CA VAL A 54 -12.38 24.72 6.26
C VAL A 54 -12.14 24.31 7.72
N LEU A 55 -11.39 23.22 7.95
CA LEU A 55 -11.06 22.69 9.28
C LEU A 55 -9.73 23.27 9.76
N ASN A 56 -9.69 24.58 9.97
CA ASN A 56 -8.48 25.36 10.29
C ASN A 56 -7.77 25.04 11.62
N LYS A 57 -8.28 24.08 12.41
CA LYS A 57 -7.64 23.57 13.63
C LYS A 57 -7.31 22.08 13.54
N LEU A 58 -7.49 21.48 12.38
CA LEU A 58 -7.18 20.07 12.15
C LEU A 58 -5.67 19.91 12.12
N GLU A 59 -5.14 19.14 13.07
CA GLU A 59 -3.71 18.87 13.21
C GLU A 59 -3.34 17.47 12.69
N SER A 60 -4.29 16.54 12.66
CA SER A 60 -4.07 15.16 12.22
C SER A 60 -5.24 14.66 11.37
N LEU A 61 -4.92 14.13 10.19
CA LEU A 61 -5.88 13.58 9.26
C LEU A 61 -5.47 12.16 8.88
N ILE A 62 -6.36 11.21 9.16
CA ILE A 62 -6.29 9.84 8.66
C ILE A 62 -7.43 9.67 7.65
N ALA A 63 -7.08 9.49 6.39
CA ALA A 63 -8.05 9.27 5.32
C ALA A 63 -7.87 7.87 4.75
N MET A 64 -8.97 7.14 4.61
CA MET A 64 -9.01 5.88 3.86
C MET A 64 -9.78 6.09 2.57
N TYR A 65 -9.19 5.72 1.46
CA TYR A 65 -9.82 5.75 0.15
C TYR A 65 -10.51 4.41 -0.11
N GLU A 66 -11.82 4.44 -0.29
CA GLU A 66 -12.60 3.25 -0.66
C GLU A 66 -12.69 3.20 -2.19
N ASN A 67 -11.92 2.29 -2.80
CA ASN A 67 -11.91 2.10 -4.24
C ASN A 67 -13.30 1.63 -4.72
N ALA A 68 -13.87 2.29 -5.73
CA ALA A 68 -15.00 1.73 -6.44
C ALA A 68 -14.50 0.55 -7.31
N GLU A 69 -15.31 -0.47 -7.53
CA GLU A 69 -14.96 -1.75 -8.21
C GLU A 69 -14.42 -1.64 -9.66
N TYR A 70 -14.02 -0.45 -10.14
CA TYR A 70 -13.59 -0.20 -11.52
C TYR A 70 -12.38 0.75 -11.62
N PRO A 71 -11.14 0.22 -11.61
CA PRO A 71 -9.91 1.02 -11.66
C PRO A 71 -9.73 1.83 -12.96
N ASP A 72 -10.28 1.35 -14.08
CA ASP A 72 -10.09 1.98 -15.41
C ASP A 72 -10.82 3.32 -15.60
N LYS A 73 -11.55 3.79 -14.57
CA LYS A 73 -12.41 4.99 -14.64
C LYS A 73 -12.21 5.99 -13.51
N ILE A 74 -11.21 5.83 -12.64
CA ILE A 74 -11.01 6.71 -11.49
C ILE A 74 -10.91 8.16 -11.98
N ARG A 75 -11.96 8.97 -11.72
CA ARG A 75 -12.02 10.36 -12.20
C ARG A 75 -11.31 11.25 -11.20
N GLN A 76 -10.12 11.70 -11.59
CA GLN A 76 -9.28 12.60 -10.80
C GLN A 76 -10.09 13.81 -10.30
N PRO A 77 -10.09 14.11 -9.00
CA PRO A 77 -10.65 15.37 -8.53
C PRO A 77 -9.82 16.53 -9.09
N ASN A 78 -10.45 17.68 -9.34
CA ASN A 78 -9.72 18.81 -9.91
C ASN A 78 -8.71 19.42 -8.92
N GLU A 79 -9.06 19.45 -7.64
CA GLU A 79 -8.30 20.16 -6.62
C GLU A 79 -8.35 19.38 -5.30
N TYR A 80 -7.26 19.48 -4.54
CA TYR A 80 -7.12 18.94 -3.19
C TYR A 80 -6.98 20.11 -2.20
N TYR A 81 -7.76 20.09 -1.13
CA TYR A 81 -7.74 21.17 -0.15
C TYR A 81 -7.49 20.59 1.25
N PHE A 82 -6.28 20.84 1.76
CA PHE A 82 -5.89 20.48 3.12
C PHE A 82 -5.70 21.75 3.97
N PRO A 83 -5.95 21.70 5.28
CA PRO A 83 -5.75 22.84 6.16
C PRO A 83 -4.27 23.03 6.48
N ASN A 84 -3.81 24.28 6.50
CA ASN A 84 -2.40 24.61 6.81
C ASN A 84 -1.97 24.24 8.23
N SER A 85 -2.91 23.98 9.15
CA SER A 85 -2.63 23.53 10.52
C SER A 85 -2.26 22.05 10.63
N LEU A 86 -2.27 21.31 9.50
CA LEU A 86 -2.06 19.87 9.50
C LEU A 86 -0.59 19.53 9.80
N LYS A 87 -0.39 18.74 10.85
CA LYS A 87 0.90 18.23 11.33
C LYS A 87 1.11 16.76 11.02
N GLU A 88 0.02 16.01 10.87
CA GLU A 88 0.04 14.59 10.57
C GLU A 88 -0.96 14.27 9.46
N LEU A 89 -0.48 13.61 8.42
CA LEU A 89 -1.31 13.11 7.33
C LEU A 89 -1.02 11.63 7.11
N ARG A 90 -2.06 10.79 7.23
CA ARG A 90 -2.00 9.37 6.89
C ARG A 90 -3.02 9.08 5.81
N LEU A 91 -2.56 8.60 4.67
CA LEU A 91 -3.41 8.20 3.54
C LEU A 91 -3.36 6.69 3.39
N ASN A 92 -4.54 6.08 3.26
CA ASN A 92 -4.67 4.65 3.05
C ASN A 92 -5.45 4.33 1.78
N GLY A 93 -4.89 3.51 0.88
CA GLY A 93 -5.57 3.08 -0.34
C GLY A 93 -5.58 4.13 -1.46
N PHE A 94 -4.81 5.22 -1.34
CA PHE A 94 -4.89 6.33 -2.28
C PHE A 94 -4.06 6.08 -3.55
N PRO A 95 -4.58 6.41 -4.74
CA PRO A 95 -3.75 6.65 -5.91
C PRO A 95 -2.99 7.98 -5.72
N LEU A 96 -1.68 7.90 -5.48
CA LEU A 96 -0.78 9.03 -5.26
C LEU A 96 -0.37 9.65 -6.60
N ARG A 97 -1.00 10.79 -6.91
CA ARG A 97 -0.77 11.55 -8.13
C ARG A 97 0.15 12.73 -7.86
N PRO A 98 0.90 13.22 -8.86
CA PRO A 98 1.75 14.41 -8.72
C PRO A 98 0.99 15.60 -8.09
N ASP A 99 -0.20 15.93 -8.60
CA ASP A 99 -1.01 17.05 -8.07
C ASP A 99 -1.36 16.91 -6.58
N LEU A 100 -1.61 15.68 -6.10
CA LEU A 100 -1.88 15.43 -4.68
C LEU A 100 -0.58 15.59 -3.86
N LEU A 101 0.52 15.03 -4.34
CA LEU A 101 1.81 15.04 -3.67
C LEU A 101 2.35 16.47 -3.52
N SER A 102 2.23 17.31 -4.55
CA SER A 102 2.64 18.72 -4.50
C SER A 102 1.78 19.54 -3.52
N VAL A 103 0.47 19.26 -3.43
CA VAL A 103 -0.38 19.90 -2.40
C VAL A 103 0.03 19.47 -1.00
N ILE A 104 0.41 18.20 -0.80
CA ILE A 104 0.92 17.72 0.49
C ILE A 104 2.28 18.37 0.81
N ALA A 105 3.18 18.48 -0.16
CA ALA A 105 4.48 19.12 0.01
C ALA A 105 4.36 20.58 0.46
N ALA A 106 3.35 21.30 -0.06
CA ALA A 106 3.08 22.69 0.28
C ALA A 106 2.53 22.90 1.71
N LEU A 107 2.26 21.84 2.48
CA LEU A 107 1.74 21.97 3.85
C LEU A 107 2.82 22.49 4.82
N PRO A 108 2.62 23.66 5.45
CA PRO A 108 3.70 24.36 6.17
C PRO A 108 4.05 23.72 7.51
N GLU A 109 3.10 23.05 8.16
CA GLU A 109 3.27 22.45 9.49
C GLU A 109 3.34 20.91 9.48
N LEU A 110 3.33 20.28 8.30
CA LEU A 110 3.30 18.82 8.19
C LEU A 110 4.60 18.21 8.70
N GLU A 111 4.53 17.46 9.80
CA GLU A 111 5.67 16.80 10.44
C GLU A 111 5.68 15.28 10.16
N ILE A 112 4.52 14.66 10.01
CA ILE A 112 4.36 13.21 9.80
C ILE A 112 3.54 12.98 8.53
N LEU A 113 4.11 12.21 7.60
CA LEU A 113 3.44 11.74 6.39
C LEU A 113 3.54 10.22 6.32
N GLU A 114 2.39 9.56 6.20
CA GLU A 114 2.31 8.11 6.06
C GLU A 114 1.42 7.71 4.89
N PHE A 115 1.94 6.79 4.07
CA PHE A 115 1.21 6.14 3.00
C PHE A 115 1.05 4.65 3.32
N ILE A 116 -0.19 4.14 3.26
CA ILE A 116 -0.52 2.75 3.58
C ILE A 116 -1.34 2.14 2.44
N TYR A 117 -0.90 1.05 1.82
CA TYR A 117 -1.61 0.45 0.68
C TYR A 117 -1.89 1.47 -0.45
N CYS A 118 -1.02 2.46 -0.60
CA CYS A 118 -1.15 3.48 -1.64
C CYS A 118 -0.36 3.06 -2.89
N GLU A 119 -0.75 3.61 -4.03
CA GLU A 119 -0.13 3.32 -5.32
C GLU A 119 0.31 4.62 -5.98
N PHE A 120 1.60 4.74 -6.31
CA PHE A 120 2.10 5.87 -7.09
C PHE A 120 1.72 5.70 -8.55
N VAL A 121 1.28 6.78 -9.20
CA VAL A 121 1.00 6.76 -10.63
C VAL A 121 2.29 6.41 -11.38
N GLU A 122 2.17 5.50 -12.35
CA GLU A 122 3.30 4.98 -13.15
C GLU A 122 4.36 4.22 -12.32
N ASP A 123 4.06 3.82 -11.09
CA ASP A 123 5.01 3.21 -10.15
C ASP A 123 6.22 4.13 -9.83
N LYS A 124 6.05 5.46 -9.98
CA LYS A 124 7.12 6.45 -9.75
C LYS A 124 6.72 7.52 -8.74
N TRP A 125 7.65 7.85 -7.87
CA TRP A 125 7.59 9.05 -7.04
C TRP A 125 8.76 9.97 -7.37
N ASP A 126 8.50 11.02 -8.15
CA ASP A 126 9.43 12.13 -8.32
C ASP A 126 9.04 13.26 -7.37
N ALA A 127 9.87 13.49 -6.35
CA ALA A 127 9.72 14.56 -5.37
C ALA A 127 10.76 15.67 -5.59
N SER A 128 11.56 15.62 -6.66
CA SER A 128 12.71 16.52 -6.85
C SER A 128 12.35 17.99 -7.03
N GLU A 129 11.12 18.29 -7.46
CA GLU A 129 10.61 19.66 -7.59
C GLU A 129 9.80 20.14 -6.36
N ASP A 130 9.55 19.26 -5.39
CA ASP A 130 8.74 19.53 -4.20
C ASP A 130 9.62 19.81 -2.98
N ILE A 131 9.13 20.62 -2.03
CA ILE A 131 9.84 20.91 -0.77
C ILE A 131 8.93 20.65 0.43
N TYR A 132 9.18 19.57 1.15
CA TYR A 132 8.47 19.19 2.37
C TYR A 132 9.08 19.89 3.60
N GLN A 133 8.83 21.19 3.72
CA GLN A 133 9.55 22.12 4.59
C GLN A 133 9.62 21.74 6.09
N SER A 134 8.62 21.03 6.61
CA SER A 134 8.49 20.70 8.04
C SER A 134 8.50 19.20 8.33
N LEU A 135 8.61 18.36 7.30
CA LEU A 135 8.46 16.91 7.43
C LEU A 135 9.63 16.33 8.23
N LYS A 136 9.30 15.57 9.28
CA LYS A 136 10.25 14.88 10.17
C LYS A 136 10.19 13.37 10.00
N THR A 137 9.01 12.83 9.70
CA THR A 137 8.81 11.39 9.53
C THR A 137 8.09 11.11 8.21
N LEU A 138 8.71 10.28 7.38
CA LEU A 138 8.12 9.72 6.18
C LEU A 138 8.00 8.20 6.36
N SER A 139 6.77 7.69 6.25
CA SER A 139 6.45 6.27 6.40
C SER A 139 5.73 5.76 5.16
N MET A 140 6.25 4.69 4.56
CA MET A 140 5.62 3.98 3.46
C MET A 140 5.41 2.52 3.87
N ARG A 141 4.16 2.09 3.92
CA ARG A 141 3.77 0.72 4.28
C ARG A 141 2.96 0.09 3.15
N MET A 142 3.40 -1.06 2.64
CA MET A 142 2.72 -1.75 1.54
C MET A 142 2.53 -0.83 0.32
N VAL A 143 3.55 -0.03 0.00
CA VAL A 143 3.52 0.91 -1.13
C VAL A 143 4.40 0.36 -2.25
N ASN A 144 3.77 0.05 -3.38
CA ASN A 144 4.46 -0.56 -4.52
C ASN A 144 4.85 0.52 -5.54
N HIS A 145 6.09 0.99 -5.47
CA HIS A 145 6.72 1.84 -6.48
C HIS A 145 8.15 1.36 -6.71
N SER A 146 8.65 1.50 -7.94
CA SER A 146 9.99 1.06 -8.32
C SER A 146 10.98 2.22 -8.44
N GLU A 147 10.49 3.43 -8.75
CA GLU A 147 11.35 4.61 -8.90
C GLU A 147 11.02 5.66 -7.86
N TRP A 148 12.04 6.11 -7.12
CA TRP A 148 11.94 7.20 -6.18
C TRP A 148 13.05 8.22 -6.44
N GLN A 149 12.68 9.45 -6.80
CA GLN A 149 13.60 10.55 -7.08
C GLN A 149 13.40 11.67 -6.07
N VAL A 150 14.51 12.16 -5.53
CA VAL A 150 14.56 13.15 -4.45
C VAL A 150 15.76 14.05 -4.72
N ASP A 151 15.56 15.37 -4.61
CA ASP A 151 16.64 16.37 -4.57
C ASP A 151 17.09 16.62 -3.11
N MET A 152 18.33 17.06 -2.91
CA MET A 152 18.89 17.37 -1.58
C MET A 152 18.06 18.39 -0.78
N GLU A 153 17.31 19.28 -1.45
CA GLU A 153 16.48 20.30 -0.80
C GLU A 153 15.05 19.81 -0.48
N THR A 154 14.66 18.63 -0.96
CA THR A 154 13.29 18.08 -0.86
C THR A 154 12.83 17.91 0.58
N PHE A 155 13.70 17.38 1.44
CA PHE A 155 13.37 16.94 2.81
C PHE A 155 14.29 17.58 3.86
N PRO A 156 14.26 18.92 4.03
CA PRO A 156 15.27 19.65 4.80
C PRO A 156 15.26 19.37 6.32
N LYS A 157 14.21 18.71 6.84
CA LYS A 157 14.04 18.41 8.27
C LYS A 157 13.75 16.95 8.55
N LEU A 158 13.85 16.06 7.56
CA LEU A 158 13.49 14.67 7.74
C LEU A 158 14.46 14.01 8.71
N GLU A 159 13.91 13.41 9.76
CA GLU A 159 14.64 12.74 10.82
C GLU A 159 14.52 11.22 10.72
N GLU A 160 13.40 10.73 10.19
CA GLU A 160 13.07 9.31 10.17
C GLU A 160 12.42 8.88 8.85
N LEU A 161 12.99 7.84 8.25
CA LEU A 161 12.43 7.14 7.10
C LEU A 161 12.02 5.72 7.51
N ARG A 162 10.78 5.34 7.25
CA ARG A 162 10.25 3.99 7.50
C ARG A 162 9.71 3.39 6.20
N LEU A 163 10.27 2.26 5.79
CA LEU A 163 9.84 1.50 4.62
C LEU A 163 9.47 0.10 5.07
N GLU A 164 8.18 -0.24 5.01
CA GLU A 164 7.65 -1.50 5.49
C GLU A 164 6.88 -2.16 4.36
N HIS A 165 7.17 -3.43 4.05
CA HIS A 165 6.50 -4.15 2.96
C HIS A 165 6.56 -3.41 1.59
N CYS A 166 7.66 -2.72 1.31
CA CYS A 166 7.87 -1.99 0.05
C CYS A 166 8.59 -2.89 -0.95
N TYR A 167 7.83 -3.73 -1.66
CA TYR A 167 8.40 -4.87 -2.38
C TYR A 167 9.06 -4.53 -3.72
N LYS A 168 8.64 -3.44 -4.39
CA LYS A 168 9.21 -3.02 -5.69
C LYS A 168 10.41 -2.09 -5.58
N LEU A 169 10.60 -1.44 -4.43
CA LEU A 169 11.62 -0.43 -4.25
C LEU A 169 12.95 -1.10 -3.91
N THR A 170 13.97 -0.89 -4.73
CA THR A 170 15.31 -1.49 -4.55
C THR A 170 16.36 -0.51 -4.07
N GLU A 171 16.11 0.80 -4.18
CA GLU A 171 17.09 1.83 -3.82
C GLU A 171 16.47 2.97 -3.03
N ILE A 172 17.22 3.48 -2.05
CA ILE A 172 16.93 4.73 -1.36
C ILE A 172 17.72 5.86 -2.06
N PRO A 173 17.10 7.01 -2.38
CA PRO A 173 17.76 8.11 -3.07
C PRO A 173 19.06 8.57 -2.39
N SER A 174 20.12 8.77 -3.18
CA SER A 174 21.42 9.23 -2.68
C SER A 174 21.38 10.64 -2.07
N ALA A 175 20.37 11.45 -2.38
CA ALA A 175 20.13 12.75 -1.75
C ALA A 175 20.05 12.70 -0.21
N PHE A 176 19.74 11.53 0.37
CA PHE A 176 19.77 11.35 1.82
C PHE A 176 21.17 11.33 2.43
N ILE A 177 22.24 11.22 1.63
CA ILE A 177 23.63 11.34 2.08
C ILE A 177 23.93 12.79 2.47
N ASP A 178 23.44 13.77 1.70
CA ASP A 178 23.63 15.20 1.95
C ASP A 178 22.68 15.72 3.04
N THR A 179 21.64 14.96 3.38
CA THR A 179 20.69 15.33 4.43
C THR A 179 21.32 15.21 5.82
N HIS A 180 21.52 16.34 6.50
CA HIS A 180 22.10 16.35 7.85
C HIS A 180 21.12 15.98 8.98
N THR A 181 19.82 15.97 8.70
CA THR A 181 18.78 15.77 9.71
C THR A 181 18.37 14.32 9.90
N LEU A 182 18.67 13.44 8.92
CA LEU A 182 18.23 12.06 8.93
C LEU A 182 18.97 11.28 10.03
N LYS A 183 18.20 10.75 11.00
CA LYS A 183 18.68 10.04 12.19
C LYS A 183 18.49 8.54 12.08
N SER A 184 17.39 8.08 11.47
CA SER A 184 17.09 6.66 11.36
C SER A 184 16.47 6.28 10.01
N ILE A 185 16.81 5.07 9.57
CA ILE A 185 16.17 4.36 8.47
C ILE A 185 15.67 3.03 9.04
N HIS A 186 14.39 2.75 8.89
CA HIS A 186 13.77 1.50 9.30
C HIS A 186 13.25 0.76 8.08
N LEU A 187 13.74 -0.46 7.88
CA LEU A 187 13.30 -1.36 6.83
C LEU A 187 12.70 -2.61 7.46
N THR A 188 11.49 -2.96 7.06
CA THR A 188 10.82 -4.17 7.55
C THR A 188 10.18 -4.92 6.40
N ASN A 189 10.53 -6.20 6.25
CA ASN A 189 10.02 -7.08 5.19
C ASN A 189 10.21 -6.47 3.77
N THR A 190 11.46 -6.14 3.44
CA THR A 190 11.86 -5.51 2.17
C THR A 190 12.89 -6.35 1.42
N LYS A 191 13.11 -6.04 0.15
CA LYS A 191 14.19 -6.62 -0.67
C LYS A 191 15.57 -6.40 -0.04
N ARG A 192 16.49 -7.35 -0.23
CA ARG A 192 17.89 -7.24 0.25
C ARG A 192 18.58 -6.00 -0.35
N GLU A 193 18.36 -5.71 -1.62
CA GLU A 193 18.95 -4.57 -2.34
C GLU A 193 18.62 -3.24 -1.67
N LEU A 194 17.38 -3.09 -1.20
CA LEU A 194 16.97 -1.89 -0.46
C LEU A 194 17.70 -1.78 0.89
N GLY A 195 17.93 -2.92 1.53
CA GLY A 195 18.78 -3.04 2.72
C GLY A 195 20.22 -2.61 2.47
N ASP A 196 20.82 -3.10 1.38
CA ASP A 196 22.18 -2.75 0.97
C ASP A 196 22.28 -1.26 0.63
N SER A 197 21.28 -0.71 -0.04
CA SER A 197 21.17 0.73 -0.34
C SER A 197 21.15 1.58 0.94
N ALA A 198 20.38 1.19 1.97
CA ALA A 198 20.35 1.89 3.26
C ALA A 198 21.71 1.84 3.99
N ILE A 199 22.38 0.68 3.96
CA ILE A 199 23.72 0.52 4.54
C ILE A 199 24.74 1.39 3.81
N GLU A 200 24.64 1.49 2.48
CA GLU A 200 25.53 2.30 1.67
C GLU A 200 25.36 3.80 1.97
N ILE A 201 24.13 4.30 2.12
CA ILE A 201 23.88 5.68 2.58
C ILE A 201 24.60 5.94 3.91
N LYS A 202 24.45 5.04 4.89
CA LYS A 202 25.13 5.17 6.18
C LYS A 202 26.66 5.24 6.02
N LYS A 203 27.25 4.33 5.25
CA LYS A 203 28.71 4.29 5.02
C LYS A 203 29.21 5.59 4.37
N GLN A 204 28.48 6.10 3.38
CA GLN A 204 28.86 7.34 2.71
C GLN A 204 28.75 8.55 3.65
N VAL A 205 27.69 8.66 4.44
CA VAL A 205 27.56 9.72 5.45
C VAL A 205 28.72 9.69 6.44
N GLU A 206 29.08 8.51 6.97
CA GLU A 206 30.22 8.36 7.89
C GLU A 206 31.54 8.74 7.21
N ALA A 207 31.74 8.35 5.95
CA ALA A 207 32.95 8.69 5.19
C ALA A 207 33.08 10.20 4.91
N PHE A 208 31.98 10.89 4.60
CA PHE A 208 31.98 12.32 4.26
C PHE A 208 31.97 13.23 5.48
N THR A 209 31.25 12.85 6.54
CA THR A 209 30.99 13.73 7.71
C THR A 209 31.73 13.27 8.97
N GLY A 210 32.13 11.99 9.04
CA GLY A 210 32.65 11.37 10.26
C GLY A 210 31.57 11.05 11.32
N GLU A 211 30.29 11.23 11.00
CA GLU A 211 29.17 11.00 11.91
C GLU A 211 28.60 9.59 11.71
N ASP A 212 28.41 8.83 12.81
CA ASP A 212 27.75 7.51 12.79
C ASP A 212 26.21 7.69 12.69
N ARG A 213 25.75 8.10 11.50
CA ARG A 213 24.32 8.24 11.15
C ARG A 213 24.09 8.03 9.65
N PRO A 214 22.84 7.79 9.21
CA PRO A 214 21.68 7.41 10.04
C PRO A 214 21.86 6.03 10.69
N GLN A 215 21.13 5.77 11.77
CA GLN A 215 20.99 4.43 12.34
C GLN A 215 20.08 3.60 11.43
N VAL A 216 20.60 2.47 10.93
CA VAL A 216 19.88 1.60 9.99
C VAL A 216 19.37 0.38 10.74
N HIS A 217 18.06 0.19 10.73
CA HIS A 217 17.37 -0.94 11.36
C HIS A 217 16.71 -1.76 10.26
N ILE A 218 17.13 -3.01 10.12
CA ILE A 218 16.62 -3.95 9.12
C ILE A 218 16.03 -5.14 9.87
N GLU A 219 14.76 -5.41 9.62
CA GLU A 219 14.03 -6.56 10.16
C GLU A 219 13.40 -7.30 8.99
N ASP A 220 13.70 -8.59 8.85
CA ASP A 220 13.19 -9.46 7.79
C ASP A 220 13.46 -8.92 6.37
N VAL A 221 14.45 -9.50 5.68
CA VAL A 221 14.70 -9.23 4.26
C VAL A 221 14.59 -10.49 3.46
N TYR A 222 14.18 -10.35 2.20
CA TYR A 222 14.08 -11.47 1.27
C TYR A 222 14.85 -11.14 -0.02
N GLU A 223 15.25 -12.19 -0.72
CA GLU A 223 15.76 -12.16 -2.08
C GLU A 223 14.62 -12.63 -2.98
N GLU A 224 14.39 -11.99 -4.12
CA GLU A 224 13.55 -12.64 -5.14
C GLU A 224 14.35 -13.82 -5.68
N GLU A 225 13.74 -15.01 -5.69
CA GLU A 225 14.28 -16.14 -6.46
C GLU A 225 14.32 -15.70 -7.92
N ASP A 226 15.49 -15.84 -8.56
CA ASP A 226 15.66 -15.43 -9.94
C ASP A 226 14.63 -16.21 -10.80
N GLU A 227 13.83 -15.52 -11.62
CA GLU A 227 12.79 -16.19 -12.45
C GLU A 227 13.42 -17.31 -13.32
N GLU A 228 14.67 -17.14 -13.75
CA GLU A 228 15.43 -18.16 -14.48
C GLU A 228 15.79 -19.37 -13.59
N GLU A 229 16.13 -19.16 -12.32
CA GLU A 229 16.45 -20.24 -11.38
C GLU A 229 15.18 -21.02 -10.99
N ALA A 230 14.04 -20.32 -10.86
CA ALA A 230 12.73 -20.95 -10.64
C ALA A 230 12.24 -21.72 -11.89
N GLU A 231 12.52 -21.23 -13.10
CA GLU A 231 12.24 -21.96 -14.34
C GLU A 231 13.16 -23.19 -14.50
N GLU A 232 14.45 -23.09 -14.18
CA GLU A 232 15.38 -24.23 -14.17
C GLU A 232 14.97 -25.30 -13.15
N GLU A 233 14.60 -24.92 -11.93
CA GLU A 233 14.09 -25.88 -10.92
C GLU A 233 12.79 -26.56 -11.37
N ALA A 234 11.89 -25.83 -12.03
CA ALA A 234 10.66 -26.40 -12.57
C ALA A 234 10.92 -27.37 -13.74
N GLU A 235 11.89 -27.04 -14.61
CA GLU A 235 12.31 -27.96 -15.68
C GLU A 235 12.99 -29.22 -15.13
N GLU A 236 13.82 -29.10 -14.08
CA GLU A 236 14.43 -30.26 -13.40
C GLU A 236 13.36 -31.15 -12.73
N GLU A 237 12.35 -30.58 -12.08
CA GLU A 237 11.23 -31.35 -11.49
C GLU A 237 10.41 -32.10 -12.57
N ASP A 238 10.12 -31.45 -13.70
CA ASP A 238 9.42 -32.08 -14.83
C ASP A 238 10.25 -33.22 -15.46
N GLU A 239 11.58 -33.09 -15.54
CA GLU A 239 12.48 -34.16 -16.01
C GLU A 239 12.53 -35.35 -15.02
N GLU A 240 12.60 -35.10 -13.71
CA GLU A 240 12.57 -36.16 -12.70
C GLU A 240 11.23 -36.93 -12.71
N GLU A 241 10.09 -36.24 -12.86
CA GLU A 241 8.77 -36.89 -12.95
C GLU A 241 8.67 -37.77 -14.21
N ALA A 242 9.21 -37.30 -15.34
CA ALA A 242 9.25 -38.08 -16.58
C ALA A 242 10.14 -39.34 -16.46
N GLU A 243 11.29 -39.25 -15.79
CA GLU A 243 12.15 -40.41 -15.52
C GLU A 243 11.47 -41.42 -14.57
N GLU A 244 10.74 -40.95 -13.54
CA GLU A 244 9.97 -41.83 -12.66
C GLU A 244 8.81 -42.53 -13.39
N GLU A 245 8.10 -41.84 -14.29
CA GLU A 245 7.07 -42.47 -15.14
C GLU A 245 7.68 -43.51 -16.09
N GLU A 246 8.84 -43.22 -16.68
CA GLU A 246 9.56 -44.17 -17.53
C GLU A 246 9.98 -45.41 -16.73
N ILE A 247 10.55 -45.25 -15.53
CA ILE A 247 10.91 -46.35 -14.63
C ILE A 247 9.68 -47.16 -14.22
N ASN A 248 8.56 -46.51 -13.88
CA ASN A 248 7.30 -47.18 -13.53
C ASN A 248 6.68 -47.94 -14.72
N SER A 249 6.94 -47.51 -15.96
CA SER A 249 6.55 -48.24 -17.17
C SER A 249 7.30 -49.57 -17.35
N TYR A 250 8.53 -49.68 -16.82
CA TYR A 250 9.36 -50.88 -16.87
C TYR A 250 9.09 -51.85 -15.71
N ILE A 251 8.50 -51.39 -14.60
CA ILE A 251 8.11 -52.24 -13.46
C ILE A 251 6.72 -52.84 -13.72
N VAL A 252 6.64 -53.77 -14.68
CA VAL A 252 5.52 -54.71 -14.74
C VAL A 252 5.63 -55.66 -13.54
N THR A 253 4.75 -55.53 -12.56
CA THR A 253 4.63 -56.51 -11.47
C THR A 253 3.35 -57.36 -11.58
N PRO A 254 3.38 -58.59 -11.04
CA PRO A 254 2.68 -59.73 -11.61
C PRO A 254 1.21 -59.83 -11.21
N THR A 255 0.44 -60.44 -12.12
CA THR A 255 -0.92 -60.97 -11.97
C THR A 255 -1.24 -61.46 -10.55
N TYR A 256 -2.15 -60.77 -9.87
CA TYR A 256 -2.93 -61.33 -8.77
C TYR A 256 -4.42 -61.09 -9.01
N ILE A 257 -5.14 -62.20 -9.16
CA ILE A 257 -6.59 -62.29 -9.29
C ILE A 257 -7.14 -62.32 -7.86
N TYR A 258 -8.00 -61.38 -7.47
CA TYR A 258 -9.06 -61.63 -6.47
C TYR A 258 -10.23 -60.66 -6.62
N THR A 259 -11.38 -61.17 -6.20
CA THR A 259 -12.74 -60.86 -6.63
C THR A 259 -13.45 -59.71 -5.89
N SER A 260 -14.45 -59.15 -6.58
CA SER A 260 -15.72 -58.55 -6.11
C SER A 260 -15.68 -57.27 -5.25
N PHE A 261 -16.28 -56.17 -5.74
CA PHE A 261 -17.68 -55.78 -5.48
C PHE A 261 -18.03 -54.56 -6.32
N ASN A 262 -19.16 -54.63 -7.04
CA ASN A 262 -19.64 -53.60 -7.96
C ASN A 262 -20.71 -52.77 -7.25
N LEU A 263 -20.47 -51.48 -7.05
CA LEU A 263 -21.49 -50.53 -6.61
C LEU A 263 -21.32 -49.22 -7.38
N ASN A 264 -22.38 -48.88 -8.11
CA ASN A 264 -22.77 -47.55 -8.57
C ASN A 264 -22.18 -47.06 -9.89
N HIS A 265 -22.72 -47.63 -10.97
CA HIS A 265 -23.12 -46.83 -12.11
C HIS A 265 -24.48 -46.16 -11.78
N THR A 266 -24.65 -44.90 -12.20
CA THR A 266 -25.93 -44.21 -12.44
C THR A 266 -26.76 -43.70 -11.23
N ILE A 267 -26.28 -42.62 -10.59
CA ILE A 267 -27.16 -41.54 -10.09
C ILE A 267 -27.39 -40.57 -11.26
N TYR A 268 -28.13 -41.01 -12.27
CA TYR A 268 -28.66 -40.15 -13.33
C TYR A 268 -30.12 -40.49 -13.71
N ASP A 269 -30.67 -41.58 -13.15
CA ASP A 269 -32.06 -42.01 -13.39
C ASP A 269 -33.06 -41.66 -12.26
N LEU A 270 -32.65 -40.94 -11.21
CA LEU A 270 -33.53 -40.60 -10.08
C LEU A 270 -34.05 -39.16 -10.03
N GLN A 271 -33.79 -38.32 -11.04
CA GLN A 271 -34.37 -36.96 -11.12
C GLN A 271 -35.35 -36.73 -12.27
N ASN A 272 -35.60 -37.71 -13.14
CA ASN A 272 -36.62 -37.61 -14.21
C ASN A 272 -37.91 -38.42 -13.96
N ALA A 273 -38.10 -39.01 -12.78
CA ALA A 273 -39.31 -39.78 -12.43
C ALA A 273 -40.30 -39.04 -11.49
N GLN A 274 -40.17 -37.72 -11.29
CA GLN A 274 -41.18 -36.90 -10.59
C GLN A 274 -42.02 -35.99 -11.52
N ARG A 275 -42.13 -36.33 -12.81
CA ARG A 275 -43.13 -35.76 -13.72
C ARG A 275 -43.90 -36.85 -14.46
N THR A 276 -44.70 -37.63 -13.72
CA THR A 276 -45.99 -38.19 -14.19
C THR A 276 -46.67 -38.90 -13.01
N GLN A 277 -47.31 -38.14 -12.14
CA GLN A 277 -48.61 -38.46 -11.52
C GLN A 277 -49.13 -37.16 -10.90
N GLY A 278 -50.08 -36.59 -11.62
CA GLY A 278 -50.71 -35.27 -11.44
C GLY A 278 -51.43 -34.96 -12.74
#